data_AF-R5ZYB0-F1
#
_entry.id   AF-R5ZYB0-F1
#
_cell.length_a   1.000
_cell.length_b   1.000
_cell.length_c   1.000
_cell.angle_alpha   90.00
_cell.angle_beta   90.00
_cell.angle_gamma   90.00
#
_symmetry.space_group_name_H-M   'P 1'
#
loop_
_entity.id
_entity.type
_entity.pdbx_description
1 polymer ?
#
loop_
_entity_poly.entity_id
_entity_poly.type
_entity_poly.pdbx_seq_one_letter_code
_entity_poly.pdbx_strand_id
1 'polypeptide(L)'
;MIKLLQRTRRPDITFSRNGRIFITARVVRLLSLQPGDSINVAFHLGECYLLAVRHQNAIGRHVAQCHPTKKGSNNYCASSVLLARLMLDNCNIKEQRASFMVGEAEQRDGETILPIIFKQPL
;
A
#
# COMPACT_ATOMS: atom_id res chain seq x y z
N MET A 1 8.07 22.15 23.33
CA MET A 1 8.18 20.77 23.85
C MET A 1 7.98 19.81 22.70
N ILE A 2 9.05 19.20 22.19
CA ILE A 2 9.00 18.30 21.04
C ILE A 2 8.56 16.92 21.53
N LYS A 3 7.34 16.48 21.19
CA LYS A 3 6.87 15.12 21.46
C LYS A 3 7.55 14.15 20.48
N LEU A 4 8.77 13.74 20.80
CA LEU A 4 9.65 12.91 19.95
C LEU A 4 9.08 11.50 19.65
N LEU A 5 8.01 11.06 20.31
CA LEU A 5 7.55 9.66 20.33
C LEU A 5 6.02 9.47 20.30
N GLN A 6 5.25 10.27 19.57
CA GLN A 6 3.80 9.98 19.47
C GLN A 6 3.49 8.68 18.70
N ARG A 7 4.37 8.25 17.78
CA ARG A 7 4.22 7.01 17.01
C ARG A 7 5.57 6.31 16.88
N THR A 8 5.76 5.24 17.64
CA THR A 8 7.00 4.43 17.64
C THR A 8 7.05 3.42 16.50
N ARG A 9 5.90 3.08 15.90
CA ARG A 9 5.80 2.08 14.83
C ARG A 9 5.97 2.71 13.45
N ARG A 10 6.91 2.18 12.68
CA ARG A 10 7.12 2.57 11.28
C ARG A 10 5.87 2.18 10.46
N PRO A 11 5.37 3.06 9.58
CA PRO A 11 4.24 2.74 8.72
C PRO A 11 4.55 1.61 7.75
N ASP A 12 3.54 0.84 7.37
CA ASP A 12 3.67 -0.27 6.44
C ASP A 12 3.47 0.16 4.98
N ILE A 13 2.54 1.09 4.74
CA ILE A 13 2.25 1.67 3.43
C ILE A 13 1.89 3.15 3.56
N THR A 14 2.27 3.97 2.58
CA THR A 14 1.96 5.40 2.53
C THR A 14 1.37 5.77 1.19
N PHE A 15 0.26 6.51 1.19
CA PHE A 15 -0.38 7.06 0.00
C PHE A 15 -0.22 8.58 -0.03
N SER A 16 0.11 9.14 -1.18
CA SER A 16 0.23 10.59 -1.40
C SER A 16 -0.73 11.03 -2.52
N ARG A 17 -1.38 12.19 -2.37
CA ARG A 17 -2.37 12.71 -3.35
C ARG A 17 -1.83 12.92 -4.77
N ASN A 18 -0.50 13.04 -4.91
CA ASN A 18 0.19 13.09 -6.19
C ASN A 18 0.40 11.71 -6.85
N GLY A 19 -0.15 10.65 -6.25
CA GLY A 19 -0.12 9.28 -6.77
C GLY A 19 1.04 8.43 -6.27
N ARG A 20 2.02 9.00 -5.56
CA ARG A 20 3.13 8.20 -5.00
C ARG A 20 2.64 7.30 -3.88
N ILE A 21 2.98 6.01 -3.98
CA ILE A 21 2.68 5.01 -2.96
C ILE A 21 3.99 4.37 -2.53
N PHE A 22 4.29 4.42 -1.24
CA PHE A 22 5.49 3.78 -0.66
C PHE A 22 5.08 2.53 0.09
N ILE A 23 5.78 1.43 -0.16
CA ILE A 23 5.46 0.10 0.35
C ILE A 23 6.71 -0.42 1.08
N THR A 24 6.57 -0.74 2.35
CA THR A 24 7.70 -1.26 3.12
C THR A 24 8.07 -2.68 2.74
N ALA A 25 9.30 -3.07 3.06
CA ALA A 25 9.79 -4.44 2.90
C ALA A 25 8.94 -5.49 3.63
N ARG A 26 8.25 -5.11 4.72
CA ARG A 26 7.31 -6.02 5.40
C ARG A 26 6.13 -6.35 4.48
N VAL A 27 5.48 -5.34 3.92
CA VAL A 27 4.34 -5.53 2.99
C VAL A 27 4.77 -6.27 1.73
N VAL A 28 5.93 -5.92 1.17
CA VAL A 28 6.51 -6.62 0.00
C VAL A 28 6.64 -8.12 0.27
N ARG A 29 7.19 -8.51 1.43
CA ARG A 29 7.31 -9.92 1.80
C ARG A 29 5.96 -10.59 2.04
N LEU A 30 5.06 -9.93 2.77
CA LEU A 30 3.76 -10.50 3.10
C LEU A 30 2.92 -10.80 1.84
N LEU A 31 2.92 -9.89 0.86
CA LEU A 31 2.24 -10.08 -0.43
C LEU A 31 3.06 -10.83 -1.47
N SER A 32 4.31 -11.22 -1.14
CA SER A 32 5.27 -11.81 -2.08
C SER A 32 5.43 -11.01 -3.38
N LEU A 33 5.39 -9.67 -3.29
CA LEU A 33 5.47 -8.78 -4.44
C LEU A 33 6.80 -8.93 -5.16
N GLN A 34 6.73 -9.05 -6.48
CA GLN A 34 7.86 -9.00 -7.39
C GLN A 34 7.88 -7.68 -8.17
N PRO A 35 9.04 -7.23 -8.68
CA PRO A 35 9.09 -6.10 -9.58
C PRO A 35 8.20 -6.36 -10.81
N GLY A 36 7.29 -5.44 -11.12
CA GLY A 36 6.34 -5.59 -12.22
C GLY A 36 4.91 -5.95 -11.78
N ASP A 37 4.74 -6.54 -10.59
CA ASP A 37 3.42 -6.69 -9.97
C ASP A 37 2.79 -5.33 -9.70
N SER A 38 1.47 -5.26 -9.61
CA SER A 38 0.77 -4.05 -9.17
C SER A 38 0.10 -4.26 -7.82
N ILE A 39 -0.31 -3.19 -7.17
CA ILE A 39 -1.16 -3.27 -5.98
C ILE A 39 -2.55 -2.71 -6.28
N ASN A 40 -3.55 -3.22 -5.57
CA ASN A 40 -4.88 -2.67 -5.56
C ASN A 40 -5.44 -2.61 -4.13
N VAL A 41 -6.47 -1.79 -3.93
CA VAL A 41 -7.18 -1.66 -2.66
C VAL A 41 -8.65 -2.01 -2.89
N ALA A 42 -9.17 -2.91 -2.07
CA ALA A 42 -10.58 -3.30 -2.08
C ALA A 42 -11.26 -2.86 -0.79
N PHE A 43 -12.44 -2.25 -0.92
CA PHE A 43 -13.31 -1.96 0.21
C PHE A 43 -14.47 -2.96 0.22
N HIS A 44 -14.66 -3.68 1.32
CA HIS A 44 -15.70 -4.69 1.46
C HIS A 44 -16.25 -4.68 2.89
N LEU A 45 -17.58 -4.57 3.03
CA LEU A 45 -18.28 -4.59 4.33
C LEU A 45 -17.67 -3.65 5.41
N GLY A 46 -17.14 -2.50 4.99
CA GLY A 46 -16.54 -1.51 5.90
C GLY A 46 -15.07 -1.79 6.27
N GLU A 47 -14.46 -2.79 5.65
CA GLU A 47 -13.04 -3.12 5.75
C GLU A 47 -12.29 -2.73 4.47
N CYS A 48 -10.98 -2.55 4.60
CA CYS A 48 -10.10 -2.14 3.51
C CYS A 48 -8.96 -3.13 3.40
N TYR A 49 -8.74 -3.67 2.21
CA TYR A 49 -7.75 -4.71 1.94
C TYR A 49 -6.79 -4.27 0.85
N LEU A 50 -5.50 -4.51 1.07
CA LEU A 50 -4.44 -4.40 0.08
C LEU A 50 -4.21 -5.77 -0.55
N LEU A 51 -4.11 -5.81 -1.88
CA LEU A 51 -3.84 -7.02 -2.64
C LEU A 51 -2.79 -6.78 -3.72
N ALA A 52 -2.07 -7.85 -4.07
CA ALA A 52 -1.21 -7.88 -5.25
C ALA A 52 -2.05 -8.19 -6.50
N VAL A 53 -1.71 -7.57 -7.62
CA VAL A 53 -2.25 -7.88 -8.95
C VAL A 53 -1.08 -8.31 -9.82
N ARG A 54 -1.08 -9.59 -10.19
CA ARG A 54 -0.03 -10.21 -11.00
C ARG A 54 -0.43 -10.16 -12.46
N HIS A 55 0.50 -9.78 -13.33
CA HIS A 55 0.23 -9.66 -14.76
C HIS A 55 1.02 -10.73 -15.54
N GLN A 56 0.34 -11.76 -16.02
CA GLN A 56 0.95 -12.76 -16.90
C GLN A 56 1.06 -12.18 -18.33
N ASN A 57 2.23 -12.30 -18.95
CA ASN A 57 2.49 -11.85 -20.33
C ASN A 57 2.16 -10.37 -20.60
N ALA A 58 2.37 -9.53 -19.60
CA ALA A 58 2.07 -8.11 -19.67
C ALA A 58 2.98 -7.36 -20.66
N ILE A 59 2.37 -6.55 -21.52
CA ILE A 59 3.07 -5.61 -22.41
C ILE A 59 2.94 -4.21 -21.82
N GLY A 60 4.06 -3.63 -21.38
CA GLY A 60 4.13 -2.24 -20.92
C GLY A 60 3.98 -2.07 -19.40
N ARG A 61 3.62 -0.84 -18.99
CA ARG A 61 3.47 -0.46 -17.57
C ARG A 61 2.02 -0.52 -17.15
N HIS A 62 1.78 -1.12 -15.98
CA HIS A 62 0.46 -1.19 -15.36
C HIS A 62 0.27 -0.09 -14.31
N VAL A 63 -0.98 0.30 -14.08
CA VAL A 63 -1.34 1.24 -13.02
C VAL A 63 -0.95 0.64 -11.67
N ALA A 64 -0.37 1.46 -10.79
CA ALA A 64 0.13 1.03 -9.49
C ALA A 64 1.16 -0.12 -9.57
N GLN A 65 1.89 -0.23 -10.68
CA GLN A 65 3.00 -1.17 -10.82
C GLN A 65 4.11 -0.84 -9.82
N CYS A 66 4.54 -1.88 -9.11
CA CYS A 66 5.50 -1.87 -8.05
C CYS A 66 6.92 -2.08 -8.57
N HIS A 67 7.85 -1.33 -8.01
CA HIS A 67 9.26 -1.44 -8.30
C HIS A 67 10.09 -1.12 -7.05
N PRO A 68 11.31 -1.67 -6.91
CA PRO A 68 12.22 -1.28 -5.84
C PRO A 68 12.47 0.23 -5.84
N THR A 69 12.41 0.84 -4.67
CA THR A 69 12.72 2.29 -4.47
C THR A 69 14.14 2.67 -4.88
N LYS A 70 15.06 1.71 -4.86
CA LYS A 70 16.43 1.80 -5.35
C LYS A 70 16.94 0.38 -5.64
N LYS A 71 18.03 0.27 -6.40
CA LYS A 71 18.68 -1.03 -6.70
C LYS A 71 18.96 -1.79 -5.40
N GLY A 72 18.53 -3.06 -5.34
CA GLY A 72 18.70 -3.92 -4.15
C GLY A 72 17.81 -3.59 -2.96
N SER A 73 16.87 -2.64 -3.08
CA SER A 73 15.93 -2.32 -2.00
C SER A 73 14.81 -3.36 -1.90
N ASN A 74 14.51 -3.76 -0.68
CA ASN A 74 13.30 -4.52 -0.38
C ASN A 74 12.08 -3.61 -0.14
N ASN A 75 12.25 -2.28 -0.11
CA ASN A 75 11.13 -1.35 -0.07
C ASN A 75 10.74 -0.98 -1.49
N TYR A 76 9.45 -1.06 -1.79
CA TYR A 76 8.92 -0.81 -3.12
C TYR A 76 8.19 0.53 -3.15
N CYS A 77 7.99 1.05 -4.36
CA CYS A 77 7.06 2.11 -4.63
C CYS A 77 6.20 1.78 -5.83
N ALA A 78 5.03 2.39 -5.86
CA ALA A 78 4.08 2.34 -6.96
C ALA A 78 3.57 3.76 -7.23
N SER A 79 2.94 3.95 -8.40
CA SER A 79 2.31 5.22 -8.76
C SER A 79 0.91 5.01 -9.29
N SER A 80 -0.08 5.64 -8.64
CA SER A 80 -1.44 5.75 -9.12
C SER A 80 -2.15 6.90 -8.41
N VAL A 81 -2.41 7.99 -9.15
CA VAL A 81 -3.15 9.17 -8.64
C VAL A 81 -4.56 8.77 -8.21
N LEU A 82 -5.23 7.95 -9.03
CA LEU A 82 -6.58 7.48 -8.76
C LEU A 82 -6.63 6.67 -7.46
N LEU A 83 -5.79 5.64 -7.34
CA LEU A 83 -5.79 4.75 -6.17
C LEU A 83 -5.44 5.52 -4.89
N ALA A 84 -4.43 6.39 -4.95
CA ALA A 84 -4.02 7.16 -3.78
C ALA A 84 -5.10 8.15 -3.34
N ARG A 85 -5.79 8.83 -4.27
CA ARG A 85 -6.90 9.74 -3.92
C ARG A 85 -8.08 8.96 -3.39
N LEU A 86 -8.50 7.87 -4.05
CA LEU A 86 -9.57 7.01 -3.56
C LEU A 86 -9.31 6.52 -2.13
N MET A 87 -8.08 6.11 -1.83
CA MET A 87 -7.73 5.67 -0.47
C MET A 87 -7.85 6.82 0.54
N LEU A 88 -7.30 7.99 0.23
CA LEU A 88 -7.33 9.14 1.15
C LEU A 88 -8.75 9.69 1.33
N ASP A 89 -9.54 9.75 0.26
CA ASP A 89 -10.89 10.30 0.27
C ASP A 89 -11.86 9.35 0.99
N ASN A 90 -11.77 8.02 0.78
CA ASN A 90 -12.56 7.03 1.54
C ASN A 90 -12.21 7.02 3.05
N CYS A 91 -11.00 7.42 3.41
CA CYS A 91 -10.57 7.58 4.80
C CYS A 91 -10.84 8.99 5.35
N ASN A 92 -11.49 9.88 4.58
CA ASN A 92 -11.74 11.27 4.93
C ASN A 92 -10.48 12.07 5.34
N ILE A 93 -9.34 11.77 4.73
CA ILE A 93 -8.05 12.43 4.97
C ILE A 93 -7.92 13.64 4.07
N LYS A 94 -7.74 14.83 4.63
CA LYS A 94 -7.61 16.08 3.86
C LYS A 94 -6.16 16.43 3.51
N GLU A 95 -5.23 15.84 4.24
CA GLU A 95 -3.79 16.02 4.08
C GLU A 95 -3.29 15.49 2.73
N GLN A 96 -2.09 15.92 2.34
CA GLN A 96 -1.47 15.52 1.08
C GLN A 96 -0.97 14.08 1.07
N ARG A 97 -0.84 13.46 2.25
CA ARG A 97 -0.38 12.09 2.44
C ARG A 97 -0.93 11.52 3.74
N ALA A 98 -1.14 10.21 3.77
CA ALA A 98 -1.36 9.45 4.99
C ALA A 98 -0.59 8.13 4.92
N SER A 99 -0.19 7.65 6.10
CA SER A 99 0.43 6.34 6.22
C SER A 99 -0.47 5.40 7.01
N PHE A 100 -0.36 4.11 6.74
CA PHE A 100 -1.23 3.11 7.33
C PHE A 100 -0.41 1.90 7.79
N MET A 101 -0.94 1.22 8.80
CA MET A 101 -0.48 -0.10 9.22
C MET A 101 -1.27 -1.17 8.49
N VAL A 102 -0.66 -2.33 8.29
CA VAL A 102 -1.38 -3.53 7.86
C VAL A 102 -1.53 -4.51 9.02
N GLY A 103 -2.62 -5.27 8.98
CA GLY A 103 -2.90 -6.37 9.89
C GLY A 103 -2.07 -7.62 9.60
N GLU A 104 -2.57 -8.75 10.09
CA GLU A 104 -2.04 -10.07 9.73
C GLU A 104 -2.50 -10.46 8.32
N ALA A 105 -1.69 -11.28 7.65
CA ALA A 105 -2.03 -11.72 6.30
C ALA A 105 -3.13 -12.78 6.33
N GLU A 106 -4.14 -12.60 5.48
CA GLU A 106 -5.24 -13.54 5.31
C GLU A 106 -5.13 -14.22 3.95
N GLN A 107 -5.61 -15.46 3.85
CA GLN A 107 -5.79 -16.17 2.60
C GLN A 107 -7.26 -16.13 2.20
N ARG A 108 -7.57 -15.64 0.99
CA ARG A 108 -8.92 -15.71 0.40
C ARG A 108 -8.81 -16.16 -1.05
N ASP A 109 -9.55 -17.22 -1.39
CA ASP A 109 -9.58 -17.79 -2.75
C ASP A 109 -8.18 -18.09 -3.33
N GLY A 110 -7.24 -18.50 -2.48
CA GLY A 110 -5.86 -18.79 -2.87
C GLY A 110 -4.95 -17.57 -3.01
N GLU A 111 -5.45 -16.38 -2.71
CA GLU A 111 -4.67 -15.13 -2.73
C GLU A 111 -4.42 -14.59 -1.32
N THR A 112 -3.21 -14.08 -1.13
CA THR A 112 -2.85 -13.36 0.10
C THR A 112 -3.39 -11.94 0.05
N ILE A 113 -4.18 -11.56 1.04
CA ILE A 113 -4.67 -10.19 1.23
C ILE A 113 -4.20 -9.62 2.56
N LEU A 114 -4.05 -8.30 2.63
CA LEU A 114 -3.63 -7.59 3.83
C LEU A 114 -4.68 -6.56 4.26
N PRO A 115 -5.31 -6.72 5.44
CA PRO A 115 -6.16 -5.68 6.00
C PRO A 115 -5.36 -4.40 6.23
N ILE A 116 -5.86 -3.26 5.75
CA ILE A 116 -5.32 -1.93 6.06
C ILE A 116 -6.07 -1.40 7.29
N ILE A 117 -5.34 -1.03 8.33
CA ILE A 117 -5.90 -0.38 9.53
C ILE A 117 -6.17 1.10 9.19
N PHE A 118 -7.26 1.36 8.48
CA PHE A 118 -7.50 2.64 7.82
C PHE A 118 -8.25 3.69 8.66
N LYS A 119 -9.00 3.26 9.68
CA LYS A 119 -9.75 4.16 10.59
C LYS A 119 -8.84 4.92 11.57
N GLN A 120 -7.58 4.52 11.70
CA GLN A 120 -6.57 5.16 12.56
C GLN A 120 -5.25 5.35 11.79
N PRO A 121 -5.22 6.25 10.79
CA PRO A 121 -4.01 6.49 10.02
C PRO A 121 -2.87 7.05 10.87
N LEU A 122 -1.62 6.83 10.40
CA LEU A 122 -0.37 7.30 10.98
C LEU A 122 0.02 8.71 10.52
#